data_AF-A0A3S8VNQ9-F1
#
_entry.id   AF-A0A3S8VNQ9-F1
#
_cell.length_a   1.000
_cell.length_b   1.000
_cell.length_c   1.000
_cell.angle_alpha   90.00
_cell.angle_beta   90.00
_cell.angle_gamma   90.00
#
_symmetry.space_group_name_H-M   'P 1'
#
loop_
_entity.id
_entity.type
_entity.pdbx_description
1 polymer ?
#
loop_
_entity_poly.entity_id
_entity_poly.type
_entity_poly.pdbx_seq_one_letter_code
_entity_poly.pdbx_strand_id
1 'polypeptide(L)'
;MARVRCALVVPHDAHVDEELLQAVAMASGKEFSVDASGMFGIEVLATLYSDEAGDLLIEAQAVEVPVKAVLVRTAVPEDAVAIRQVVGDRLHGWSEQMIRARIEAEPDGDPQLMVALAMAVGGGSIEQESLSLLQRAAVVDDEKVRGLAAYALQVAADLADPPIVRKEEERELADVLRPRAPVDDGDDWVTARPGISGRQIPRPVTWLRGADASKAITECSWDDDWLMEVAGDTRSDWYEDIWITENQRTAIHKIEHPALGGVHIAVHGMDTTAIVAALGMKGDLEVLDTPPDCLPRTAP
;
A
#
# COMPACT_ATOMS: atom_id res chain seq x y z
N MET A 1 28.34 -4.80 -7.37
CA MET A 1 28.63 -6.10 -6.74
C MET A 1 27.32 -6.86 -6.60
N ALA A 2 27.34 -8.19 -6.71
CA ALA A 2 26.15 -9.00 -6.43
C ALA A 2 25.80 -8.88 -4.94
N ARG A 3 24.54 -8.61 -4.61
CA ARG A 3 24.08 -8.58 -3.22
C ARG A 3 23.90 -9.99 -2.71
N VAL A 4 24.28 -10.22 -1.46
CA VAL A 4 23.89 -11.41 -0.69
C VAL A 4 22.39 -11.36 -0.49
N ARG A 5 21.72 -12.49 -0.76
CA ARG A 5 20.28 -12.66 -0.61
C ARG A 5 20.05 -13.76 0.41
N CYS A 6 19.23 -13.48 1.41
CA CYS A 6 18.71 -14.53 2.29
C CYS A 6 17.32 -14.14 2.76
N ALA A 7 16.56 -15.12 3.23
CA ALA A 7 15.22 -14.89 3.76
C ALA A 7 14.89 -15.86 4.89
N LEU A 8 13.85 -15.52 5.65
CA LEU A 8 13.17 -16.40 6.57
C LEU A 8 11.67 -16.23 6.38
N VAL A 9 10.93 -17.34 6.28
CA VAL A 9 9.47 -17.32 6.39
C VAL A 9 9.12 -17.06 7.84
N VAL A 10 8.16 -16.19 8.08
CA VAL A 10 7.73 -15.78 9.42
C VAL A 10 6.23 -16.06 9.59
N PRO A 11 5.71 -16.09 10.83
CA PRO A 11 4.28 -16.10 11.06
C PRO A 11 3.56 -15.00 10.27
N HIS A 12 2.34 -15.28 9.80
CA HIS A 12 1.62 -14.37 8.92
C HIS A 12 1.30 -13.01 9.57
N ASP A 13 1.13 -13.00 10.89
CA ASP A 13 0.89 -11.83 11.74
C ASP A 13 2.17 -11.15 12.23
N ALA A 14 3.35 -11.69 11.89
CA ALA A 14 4.61 -11.02 12.19
C ALA A 14 4.82 -9.83 11.24
N HIS A 15 5.43 -8.77 11.76
CA HIS A 15 5.72 -7.55 11.01
C HIS A 15 7.12 -7.02 11.35
N VAL A 16 7.70 -6.26 10.44
CA VAL A 16 8.93 -5.49 10.71
C VAL A 16 8.54 -4.21 11.45
N ASP A 17 8.68 -4.23 12.78
CA ASP A 17 8.40 -3.11 13.68
C ASP A 17 9.68 -2.37 14.12
N GLU A 18 9.50 -1.25 14.84
CA GLU A 18 10.60 -0.44 15.34
C GLU A 18 11.54 -1.22 16.28
N GLU A 19 11.01 -2.15 17.09
CA GLU A 19 11.82 -2.97 17.98
C GLU A 19 12.75 -3.92 17.21
N LEU A 20 12.25 -4.53 16.13
CA LEU A 20 13.04 -5.36 15.25
C LEU A 20 14.10 -4.55 14.51
N LEU A 21 13.73 -3.37 13.98
CA LEU A 21 14.66 -2.47 13.30
C LEU A 21 15.80 -2.03 14.24
N GLN A 22 15.48 -1.70 15.49
CA GLN A 22 16.49 -1.37 16.50
C GLN A 22 17.41 -2.57 16.82
N ALA A 23 16.84 -3.76 16.96
CA ALA A 23 17.62 -4.97 17.21
C ALA A 23 18.55 -5.31 16.02
N VAL A 24 18.07 -5.11 14.79
CA VAL A 24 18.87 -5.23 13.57
C VAL A 24 20.02 -4.23 13.58
N ALA A 25 19.75 -2.96 13.84
CA ALA A 25 20.79 -1.92 13.91
C ALA A 25 21.87 -2.24 14.95
N MET A 26 21.49 -2.76 16.12
CA MET A 26 22.45 -3.17 17.14
C MET A 26 23.33 -4.36 16.71
N ALA A 27 22.81 -5.28 15.90
CA ALA A 27 23.51 -6.51 15.53
C ALA A 27 24.39 -6.35 14.29
N SER A 28 23.95 -5.60 13.29
CA SER A 28 24.66 -5.42 12.01
C SER A 28 25.23 -4.01 11.81
N GLY A 29 24.89 -3.04 12.67
CA GLY A 29 25.24 -1.64 12.47
C GLY A 29 24.46 -0.97 11.32
N LYS A 30 23.39 -1.61 10.84
CA LYS A 30 22.58 -1.15 9.71
C LYS A 30 21.28 -0.52 10.19
N GLU A 31 21.10 0.75 9.89
CA GLU A 31 19.88 1.49 10.21
C GLU A 31 18.96 1.45 9.00
N PHE A 32 17.88 0.67 9.10
CA PHE A 32 16.85 0.57 8.08
C PHE A 32 15.65 1.43 8.46
N SER A 33 15.11 2.17 7.49
CA SER A 33 13.82 2.88 7.60
C SER A 33 12.92 2.50 6.43
N VAL A 34 11.61 2.67 6.60
CA VAL A 34 10.63 2.43 5.52
C VAL A 34 11.00 3.28 4.31
N ASP A 35 11.11 2.66 3.13
CA ASP A 35 11.49 3.31 1.86
C ASP A 35 10.34 3.28 0.85
N ALA A 36 9.68 2.13 0.70
CA ALA A 36 8.68 1.96 -0.34
C ALA A 36 7.76 0.76 -0.10
N SER A 37 6.65 0.74 -0.83
CA SER A 37 5.84 -0.46 -1.02
C SER A 37 5.74 -0.82 -2.50
N GLY A 38 5.60 -2.10 -2.81
CA GLY A 38 5.64 -2.56 -4.20
C GLY A 38 5.30 -4.03 -4.34
N MET A 39 5.70 -4.60 -5.47
CA MET A 39 5.52 -6.03 -5.74
C MET A 39 6.76 -6.63 -6.40
N PHE A 40 7.01 -7.90 -6.13
CA PHE A 40 7.80 -8.75 -7.01
C PHE A 40 6.85 -9.41 -8.01
N GLY A 41 7.07 -9.12 -9.29
CA GLY A 41 6.15 -9.53 -10.35
C GLY A 41 4.72 -9.13 -10.03
N ILE A 42 3.82 -10.11 -10.01
CA ILE A 42 2.41 -9.91 -9.65
C ILE A 42 1.99 -10.70 -8.41
N GLU A 43 2.85 -11.60 -7.92
CA GLU A 43 2.44 -12.61 -6.93
C GLU A 43 2.90 -12.33 -5.50
N VAL A 44 3.79 -11.35 -5.29
CA VAL A 44 4.35 -11.06 -3.97
C VAL A 44 4.29 -9.57 -3.68
N LEU A 45 3.51 -9.19 -2.70
CA LEU A 45 3.51 -7.84 -2.12
C LEU A 45 4.78 -7.63 -1.31
N ALA A 46 5.34 -6.42 -1.34
CA ALA A 46 6.58 -6.09 -0.66
C ALA A 46 6.50 -4.72 0.03
N THR A 47 6.90 -4.66 1.29
CA THR A 47 7.25 -3.43 2.00
C THR A 47 8.75 -3.41 2.20
N LEU A 48 9.40 -2.36 1.72
CA LEU A 48 10.85 -2.23 1.69
C LEU A 48 11.31 -1.25 2.76
N TYR A 49 12.37 -1.66 3.43
CA TYR A 49 13.13 -0.85 4.35
C TYR A 49 14.56 -0.75 3.81
N SER A 50 15.10 0.46 3.71
CA SER A 50 16.44 0.69 3.15
C SER A 50 17.37 1.38 4.12
N ASP A 51 18.67 1.07 4.04
CA ASP A 51 19.73 1.83 4.70
C ASP A 51 20.37 2.86 3.73
N GLU A 52 21.22 3.74 4.25
CA GLU A 52 21.94 4.73 3.43
C GLU A 52 22.87 4.11 2.37
N ALA A 53 23.34 2.88 2.60
CA ALA A 53 24.15 2.14 1.64
C ALA A 53 23.31 1.49 0.52
N GLY A 54 21.98 1.57 0.63
CA GLY A 54 21.00 1.00 -0.28
C GLY A 54 20.78 -0.50 -0.08
N ASP A 55 21.27 -1.11 1.01
CA ASP A 55 20.89 -2.45 1.44
C ASP A 55 19.40 -2.47 1.80
N LEU A 56 18.76 -3.64 1.71
CA LEU A 56 17.32 -3.78 1.89
C LEU A 56 16.97 -4.86 2.91
N LEU A 57 16.03 -4.53 3.78
CA LEU A 57 15.19 -5.45 4.53
C LEU A 57 13.78 -5.37 3.96
N ILE A 58 13.13 -6.50 3.68
CA ILE A 58 11.88 -6.51 2.91
C ILE A 58 10.87 -7.43 3.60
N GLU A 59 9.72 -6.90 4.00
CA GLU A 59 8.57 -7.71 4.35
C GLU A 59 7.85 -8.12 3.07
N ALA A 60 7.80 -9.42 2.77
CA ALA A 60 7.25 -9.97 1.54
C ALA A 60 6.08 -10.92 1.84
N GLN A 61 4.97 -10.78 1.13
CA GLN A 61 3.78 -11.58 1.32
C GLN A 61 3.26 -12.12 -0.01
N ALA A 62 3.04 -13.44 -0.07
CA ALA A 62 2.38 -14.07 -1.22
C ALA A 62 0.90 -13.65 -1.30
N VAL A 63 0.42 -13.39 -2.51
CA VAL A 63 -0.95 -12.88 -2.74
C VAL A 63 -2.01 -13.98 -2.57
N GLU A 64 -1.73 -15.19 -3.06
CA GLU A 64 -2.75 -16.26 -3.10
C GLU A 64 -2.84 -17.08 -1.80
N VAL A 65 -1.80 -17.04 -0.95
CA VAL A 65 -1.71 -17.84 0.27
C VAL A 65 -1.16 -17.01 1.43
N PRO A 66 -1.51 -17.32 2.68
CA PRO A 66 -1.08 -16.56 3.85
C PRO A 66 0.37 -16.85 4.25
N VAL A 67 1.30 -16.78 3.30
CA VAL A 67 2.75 -17.00 3.50
C VAL A 67 3.45 -15.65 3.47
N LYS A 68 4.20 -15.36 4.55
CA LYS A 68 5.01 -14.15 4.70
C LYS A 68 6.47 -14.51 4.92
N ALA A 69 7.38 -13.70 4.40
CA ALA A 69 8.81 -13.80 4.67
C ALA A 69 9.44 -12.43 4.88
N VAL A 70 10.55 -12.42 5.61
CA VAL A 70 11.46 -11.28 5.68
C VAL A 70 12.68 -11.59 4.83
N LEU A 71 12.91 -10.78 3.80
CA LEU A 71 14.03 -10.90 2.87
C LEU A 71 15.12 -9.89 3.24
N VAL A 72 16.38 -10.29 3.10
CA VAL A 72 17.55 -9.44 3.31
C VAL A 72 18.36 -9.42 2.03
N ARG A 73 18.66 -8.21 1.53
CA ARG A 73 19.52 -7.98 0.37
C ARG A 73 20.60 -6.98 0.72
N THR A 74 21.80 -7.46 1.06
CA THR A 74 22.92 -6.63 1.47
C THR A 74 24.18 -6.87 0.64
N ALA A 75 25.05 -5.88 0.53
CA ALA A 75 26.37 -6.04 -0.07
C ALA A 75 27.34 -6.88 0.80
N VAL A 76 27.09 -7.02 2.11
CA VAL A 76 28.02 -7.61 3.08
C VAL A 76 27.48 -8.93 3.64
N PRO A 77 28.18 -10.07 3.46
CA PRO A 77 27.72 -11.37 3.96
C PRO A 77 27.53 -11.45 5.48
N GLU A 78 28.41 -10.82 6.24
CA GLU A 78 28.37 -10.82 7.70
C GLU A 78 27.09 -10.14 8.21
N ASP A 79 26.70 -9.03 7.58
CA ASP A 79 25.47 -8.31 7.90
C ASP A 79 24.24 -9.17 7.60
N ALA A 80 24.25 -9.90 6.47
CA ALA A 80 23.15 -10.80 6.12
C ALA A 80 22.92 -11.88 7.20
N VAL A 81 24.02 -12.46 7.71
CA VAL A 81 23.96 -13.48 8.77
C VAL A 81 23.45 -12.88 10.07
N ALA A 82 23.95 -11.71 10.47
CA ALA A 82 23.52 -11.02 11.69
C ALA A 82 22.03 -10.65 11.63
N ILE A 83 21.58 -10.03 10.53
CA ILE A 83 20.17 -9.65 10.33
C ILE A 83 19.27 -10.89 10.34
N ARG A 84 19.65 -11.94 9.60
CA ARG A 84 18.88 -13.20 9.56
C ARG A 84 18.77 -13.83 10.94
N GLN A 85 19.83 -13.81 11.74
CA GLN A 85 19.79 -14.34 13.11
C GLN A 85 18.79 -13.56 13.98
N VAL A 86 18.83 -12.22 13.94
CA VAL A 86 17.89 -11.37 14.68
C VAL A 86 16.45 -11.65 14.27
N VAL A 87 16.16 -11.71 12.96
CA VAL A 87 14.83 -12.03 12.44
C VAL A 87 14.39 -13.43 12.90
N GLY A 88 15.28 -14.42 12.84
CA GLY A 88 15.00 -15.78 13.30
C GLY A 88 14.65 -15.86 14.79
N ASP A 89 15.42 -15.16 15.63
CA ASP A 89 15.24 -15.16 17.07
C ASP A 89 13.99 -14.38 17.53
N ARG A 90 13.68 -13.26 16.86
CA ARG A 90 12.59 -12.35 17.23
C ARG A 90 11.25 -12.74 16.63
N LEU A 91 11.24 -13.18 15.37
CA LEU A 91 10.01 -13.51 14.62
C LEU A 91 9.79 -15.01 14.45
N HIS A 92 10.62 -15.86 15.07
CA HIS A 92 10.55 -17.32 14.95
C HIS A 92 10.62 -17.80 13.49
N GLY A 93 11.52 -17.21 12.71
CA GLY A 93 11.63 -17.45 11.28
C GLY A 93 12.12 -18.85 10.90
N TRP A 94 11.58 -19.39 9.80
CA TRP A 94 11.97 -20.68 9.22
C TRP A 94 12.79 -20.51 7.95
N SER A 95 13.89 -21.25 7.86
CA SER A 95 14.74 -21.30 6.67
C SER A 95 14.23 -22.28 5.62
N GLU A 96 14.76 -22.17 4.39
CA GLU A 96 14.52 -23.15 3.32
C GLU A 96 14.76 -24.59 3.80
N GLN A 97 15.89 -24.84 4.48
CA GLN A 97 16.23 -26.17 5.00
C GLN A 97 15.21 -26.68 6.01
N MET A 98 14.71 -25.82 6.91
CA MET A 98 13.71 -26.21 7.92
C MET A 98 12.36 -26.53 7.27
N ILE A 99 11.94 -25.73 6.29
CA ILE A 99 10.68 -25.93 5.57
C ILE A 99 10.78 -27.19 4.72
N ARG A 100 11.89 -27.40 4.01
CA ARG A 100 12.14 -28.63 3.25
C ARG A 100 12.04 -29.87 4.15
N ALA A 101 12.75 -29.87 5.28
CA ALA A 101 12.70 -30.98 6.22
C ALA A 101 11.28 -31.27 6.71
N ARG A 102 10.44 -30.23 6.88
CA ARG A 102 9.02 -30.39 7.23
C ARG A 102 8.21 -31.02 6.11
N ILE A 103 8.40 -30.60 4.86
CA ILE A 103 7.73 -31.20 3.68
C ILE A 103 8.14 -32.68 3.55
N GLU A 104 9.41 -33.00 3.76
CA GLU A 104 9.91 -34.38 3.67
C GLU A 104 9.40 -35.28 4.81
N ALA A 105 9.23 -34.72 6.01
CA ALA A 105 8.67 -35.44 7.15
C ALA A 105 7.16 -35.69 7.01
N GLU A 106 6.44 -34.79 6.33
CA GLU A 106 4.99 -34.85 6.13
C GLU A 106 4.62 -34.64 4.64
N PRO A 107 4.87 -35.64 3.76
CA PRO A 107 4.65 -35.49 2.30
C PRO A 107 3.20 -35.20 1.91
N ASP A 108 2.24 -35.70 2.69
CA ASP A 108 0.80 -35.46 2.51
C ASP A 108 0.29 -34.28 3.36
N GLY A 109 1.22 -33.47 3.90
CA GLY A 109 0.94 -32.31 4.74
C GLY A 109 0.40 -31.11 3.96
N ASP A 110 0.54 -29.91 4.54
CA ASP A 110 0.03 -28.68 3.91
C ASP A 110 0.82 -28.33 2.63
N PRO A 111 0.20 -28.37 1.44
CA PRO A 111 0.89 -28.03 0.20
C PRO A 111 1.30 -26.55 0.11
N GLN A 112 0.77 -25.66 0.95
CA GLN A 112 1.21 -24.26 1.01
C GLN A 112 2.68 -24.14 1.46
N LEU A 113 3.23 -25.16 2.12
CA LEU A 113 4.65 -25.21 2.47
C LEU A 113 5.57 -25.12 1.25
N MET A 114 5.11 -25.49 0.05
CA MET A 114 5.88 -25.28 -1.19
C MET A 114 6.09 -23.81 -1.51
N VAL A 115 5.08 -22.97 -1.27
CA VAL A 115 5.18 -21.51 -1.43
C VAL A 115 6.09 -20.93 -0.35
N ALA A 116 5.96 -21.40 0.90
CA ALA A 116 6.89 -21.05 1.97
C ALA A 116 8.34 -21.41 1.63
N LEU A 117 8.57 -22.58 1.01
CA LEU A 117 9.89 -22.99 0.56
C LEU A 117 10.48 -21.98 -0.45
N ALA A 118 9.71 -21.58 -1.46
CA ALA A 118 10.12 -20.57 -2.43
C ALA A 118 10.38 -19.20 -1.81
N MET A 119 9.51 -18.75 -0.89
CA MET A 119 9.68 -17.49 -0.16
C MET A 119 10.95 -17.48 0.72
N ALA A 120 11.28 -18.62 1.35
CA ALA A 120 12.48 -18.76 2.19
C ALA A 120 13.81 -18.72 1.41
N VAL A 121 13.76 -18.95 0.10
CA VAL A 121 14.92 -18.75 -0.81
C VAL A 121 15.16 -17.25 -1.05
N GLY A 122 14.12 -16.43 -1.00
CA GLY A 122 14.21 -14.97 -1.11
C GLY A 122 14.80 -14.44 -2.42
N GLY A 123 14.63 -15.20 -3.51
CA GLY A 123 15.21 -14.90 -4.81
C GLY A 123 16.69 -15.26 -4.95
N GLY A 124 17.26 -15.99 -3.99
CA GLY A 124 18.55 -16.67 -4.14
C GLY A 124 18.47 -17.89 -5.07
N SER A 125 19.58 -18.61 -5.20
CA SER A 125 19.58 -19.91 -5.87
C SER A 125 18.89 -20.95 -4.98
N ILE A 126 17.81 -21.54 -5.47
CA ILE A 126 17.13 -22.64 -4.78
C ILE A 126 18.08 -23.85 -4.67
N GLU A 127 18.13 -24.51 -3.51
CA GLU A 127 18.90 -25.74 -3.36
C GLU A 127 18.32 -26.86 -4.26
N GLN A 128 19.19 -27.73 -4.78
CA GLN A 128 18.82 -28.75 -5.77
C GLN A 128 17.69 -29.68 -5.25
N GLU A 129 17.74 -30.01 -3.96
CA GLU A 129 16.77 -30.84 -3.25
C GLU A 129 15.40 -30.16 -3.18
N SER A 130 15.36 -28.86 -2.84
CA SER A 130 14.15 -28.05 -2.80
C SER A 130 13.54 -27.89 -4.19
N LEU A 131 14.37 -27.64 -5.21
CA LEU A 131 13.91 -27.54 -6.60
C LEU A 131 13.32 -28.87 -7.08
N SER A 132 13.96 -29.99 -6.74
CA SER A 132 13.48 -31.33 -7.09
C SER A 132 12.11 -31.63 -6.44
N LEU A 133 11.89 -31.17 -5.20
CA LEU A 133 10.58 -31.27 -4.54
C LEU A 133 9.49 -30.51 -5.31
N LEU A 134 9.73 -29.25 -5.65
CA LEU A 134 8.78 -28.41 -6.39
C LEU A 134 8.47 -28.99 -7.78
N GLN A 135 9.49 -29.47 -8.50
CA GLN A 135 9.32 -30.06 -9.83
C GLN A 135 8.51 -31.36 -9.81
N ARG A 136 8.70 -32.21 -8.80
CA ARG A 136 7.88 -33.42 -8.64
C ARG A 136 6.43 -33.07 -8.31
N ALA A 137 6.21 -32.10 -7.43
CA ALA A 137 4.87 -31.65 -7.06
C ALA A 137 4.13 -30.99 -8.24
N ALA A 138 4.85 -30.35 -9.18
CA ALA A 138 4.26 -29.75 -10.36
C ALA A 138 3.68 -30.75 -11.38
N VAL A 139 3.94 -32.07 -11.22
CA VAL A 139 3.46 -33.11 -12.13
C VAL A 139 2.60 -34.18 -11.44
N VAL A 140 2.18 -33.96 -10.19
CA VAL A 140 1.25 -34.88 -9.52
C VAL A 140 -0.19 -34.68 -10.02
N ASP A 141 -1.00 -35.74 -9.86
CA ASP A 141 -2.41 -35.72 -10.27
C ASP A 141 -3.29 -34.81 -9.41
N ASP A 142 -2.90 -34.53 -8.17
CA ASP A 142 -3.62 -33.60 -7.30
C ASP A 142 -3.51 -32.16 -7.82
N GLU A 143 -4.64 -31.60 -8.24
CA GLU A 143 -4.73 -30.27 -8.82
C GLU A 143 -4.29 -29.16 -7.87
N LYS A 144 -4.58 -29.29 -6.57
CA LYS A 144 -4.20 -28.28 -5.57
C LYS A 144 -2.69 -28.31 -5.35
N VAL A 145 -2.10 -29.49 -5.21
CA VAL A 145 -0.64 -29.65 -5.05
C VAL A 145 0.08 -29.14 -6.29
N ARG A 146 -0.36 -29.55 -7.48
CA ARG A 146 0.20 -29.08 -8.76
C ARG A 146 0.10 -27.57 -8.93
N GLY A 147 -1.06 -26.99 -8.60
CA GLY A 147 -1.28 -25.53 -8.66
C GLY A 147 -0.34 -24.76 -7.73
N LEU A 148 -0.23 -25.19 -6.47
CA LEU A 148 0.65 -24.56 -5.49
C LEU A 148 2.14 -24.73 -5.81
N ALA A 149 2.54 -25.85 -6.41
CA ALA A 149 3.90 -26.05 -6.90
C ALA A 149 4.24 -25.11 -8.06
N ALA A 150 3.32 -24.94 -9.02
CA ALA A 150 3.48 -23.99 -10.12
C ALA A 150 3.54 -22.54 -9.59
N TYR A 151 2.67 -22.20 -8.64
CA TYR A 151 2.67 -20.90 -7.98
C TYR A 151 3.99 -20.64 -7.22
N ALA A 152 4.49 -21.62 -6.46
CA ALA A 152 5.78 -21.51 -5.78
C ALA A 152 6.96 -21.27 -6.75
N LEU A 153 6.94 -21.91 -7.92
CA LEU A 153 7.96 -21.67 -8.96
C LEU A 153 7.84 -20.25 -9.54
N GLN A 154 6.63 -19.74 -9.74
CA GLN A 154 6.41 -18.35 -10.16
C GLN A 154 6.91 -17.36 -9.10
N VAL A 155 6.56 -17.57 -7.82
CA VAL A 155 7.05 -16.77 -6.69
C VAL A 155 8.58 -16.76 -6.65
N ALA A 156 9.24 -17.90 -6.83
CA ALA A 156 10.69 -17.96 -6.86
C ALA A 156 11.30 -17.15 -8.02
N ALA A 157 10.67 -17.19 -9.20
CA ALA A 157 11.07 -16.39 -10.36
C ALA A 157 10.89 -14.89 -10.10
N ASP A 158 9.72 -14.48 -9.59
CA ASP A 158 9.41 -13.08 -9.28
C ASP A 158 10.40 -12.50 -8.26
N LEU A 159 10.71 -13.27 -7.20
CA LEU A 159 11.67 -12.86 -6.18
C LEU A 159 13.11 -12.75 -6.70
N ALA A 160 13.47 -13.43 -7.80
CA ALA A 160 14.82 -13.35 -8.36
C ALA A 160 15.14 -11.95 -8.90
N ASP A 161 14.12 -11.21 -9.31
CA ASP A 161 14.24 -9.86 -9.82
C ASP A 161 14.16 -8.79 -8.69
N PRO A 162 14.57 -7.55 -8.98
CA PRO A 162 14.25 -6.41 -8.12
C PRO A 162 12.73 -6.19 -8.04
N PRO A 163 12.20 -5.78 -6.88
CA PRO A 163 10.79 -5.44 -6.78
C PRO A 163 10.49 -4.20 -7.62
N ILE A 164 9.31 -4.17 -8.25
CA ILE A 164 8.76 -2.96 -8.84
C ILE A 164 8.17 -2.15 -7.70
N VAL A 165 8.93 -1.16 -7.26
CA VAL A 165 8.56 -0.29 -6.15
C VAL A 165 7.80 0.91 -6.66
N ARG A 166 6.73 1.26 -5.96
CA ARG A 166 6.27 2.64 -5.92
C ARG A 166 6.90 3.19 -4.65
N LYS A 167 7.95 4.01 -4.80
CA LYS A 167 8.38 4.80 -3.65
C LYS A 167 7.13 5.56 -3.20
N GLU A 168 6.72 5.31 -1.96
CA GLU A 168 5.95 6.31 -1.24
C GLU A 168 6.93 7.47 -1.13
N GLU A 169 6.91 8.36 -2.12
CA GLU A 169 7.37 9.70 -1.85
C GLU A 169 6.58 10.09 -0.59
N GLU A 170 7.28 10.43 0.50
CA GLU A 170 6.69 11.18 1.60
C GLU A 170 6.07 12.41 0.96
N ARG A 171 4.79 12.27 0.63
CA ARG A 171 3.96 13.29 0.08
C ARG A 171 3.05 13.61 1.22
N GLU A 172 3.26 14.80 1.79
CA GLU A 172 2.22 15.48 2.55
C GLU A 172 0.89 15.28 1.79
N LEU A 173 -0.23 15.06 2.49
CA LEU A 173 -1.50 14.79 1.83
C LEU A 173 -1.82 15.85 0.76
N ALA A 174 -1.32 17.08 0.96
CA ALA A 174 -1.21 18.17 -0.01
C ALA A 174 -0.65 17.75 -1.38
N ASP A 175 0.44 16.98 -1.45
CA ASP A 175 1.08 16.52 -2.69
C ASP A 175 0.38 15.32 -3.36
N VAL A 176 -0.40 14.55 -2.59
CA VAL A 176 -1.31 13.52 -3.12
C VAL A 176 -2.58 14.18 -3.70
N LEU A 177 -3.01 15.29 -3.11
CA LEU A 177 -4.10 16.12 -3.57
C LEU A 177 -3.67 17.08 -4.71
N ARG A 178 -2.37 17.37 -4.90
CA ARG A 178 -1.89 18.17 -6.04
C ARG A 178 -1.97 17.42 -7.39
N PRO A 179 -2.59 18.01 -8.43
CA PRO A 179 -2.48 17.49 -9.80
C PRO A 179 -1.04 17.55 -10.31
N ARG A 180 -0.62 16.53 -11.07
CA ARG A 180 0.78 16.34 -11.50
C ARG A 180 1.22 17.22 -12.69
N ALA A 181 0.36 18.07 -13.22
CA ALA A 181 0.69 19.09 -14.21
C ALA A 181 -0.34 20.24 -14.18
N PRO A 182 0.07 21.51 -14.37
CA PRO A 182 -0.87 22.59 -14.66
C PRO A 182 -1.61 22.29 -15.97
N VAL A 183 -2.88 22.70 -16.05
CA VAL A 183 -3.53 22.91 -17.34
C VAL A 183 -2.72 24.01 -18.03
N ASP A 184 -2.31 23.79 -19.28
CA ASP A 184 -1.58 24.80 -20.05
C ASP A 184 -2.35 26.13 -19.96
N ASP A 185 -1.62 27.18 -19.57
CA ASP A 185 -2.04 28.57 -19.33
C ASP A 185 -2.51 28.97 -17.92
N GLY A 186 -2.09 28.24 -16.89
CA GLY A 186 -1.72 28.85 -15.59
C GLY A 186 -2.81 28.95 -14.52
N ASP A 187 -2.38 28.58 -13.30
CA ASP A 187 -2.93 28.92 -11.97
C ASP A 187 -4.17 28.20 -11.38
N ASP A 188 -4.68 27.10 -11.96
CA ASP A 188 -5.86 26.40 -11.38
C ASP A 188 -5.67 24.92 -10.98
N TRP A 189 -6.24 24.56 -9.80
CA TRP A 189 -6.07 23.27 -9.09
C TRP A 189 -7.41 22.51 -8.96
N VAL A 190 -7.48 21.21 -9.29
CA VAL A 190 -8.72 20.40 -9.27
C VAL A 190 -8.54 18.95 -8.78
N THR A 191 -9.33 18.52 -7.79
CA THR A 191 -9.26 17.16 -7.19
C THR A 191 -10.51 16.29 -7.36
N ALA A 192 -11.71 16.84 -7.48
CA ALA A 192 -12.90 16.05 -7.79
C ALA A 192 -13.16 15.93 -9.31
N ARG A 193 -12.30 15.20 -10.03
CA ARG A 193 -12.60 14.73 -11.40
C ARG A 193 -12.64 13.21 -11.45
N PRO A 194 -13.81 12.55 -11.52
CA PRO A 194 -13.89 11.17 -11.92
C PRO A 194 -13.71 11.09 -13.44
N GLY A 195 -12.79 10.23 -13.89
CA GLY A 195 -12.56 10.02 -15.33
C GLY A 195 -11.10 9.77 -15.74
N ILE A 196 -10.13 9.99 -14.85
CA ILE A 196 -8.73 9.63 -15.11
C ILE A 196 -8.49 8.21 -14.58
N SER A 197 -8.20 7.27 -15.49
CA SER A 197 -7.84 5.91 -15.13
C SER A 197 -6.63 5.92 -14.17
N GLY A 198 -6.78 5.35 -12.98
CA GLY A 198 -5.74 5.33 -11.93
C GLY A 198 -5.94 6.33 -10.77
N ARG A 199 -6.94 7.21 -10.80
CA ARG A 199 -7.34 8.00 -9.62
C ARG A 199 -8.32 7.19 -8.76
N GLN A 200 -8.00 6.95 -7.48
CA GLN A 200 -8.97 6.49 -6.48
C GLN A 200 -9.28 7.65 -5.54
N ILE A 201 -10.57 7.96 -5.37
CA ILE A 201 -11.03 8.89 -4.34
C ILE A 201 -10.87 8.17 -2.98
N PRO A 202 -10.21 8.75 -1.96
CA PRO A 202 -10.05 8.10 -0.66
C PRO A 202 -11.42 7.73 -0.08
N ARG A 203 -11.67 6.45 0.19
CA ARG A 203 -12.92 6.00 0.83
C ARG A 203 -12.73 5.92 2.34
N PRO A 204 -13.76 6.26 3.15
CA PRO A 204 -15.13 6.57 2.75
C PRO A 204 -15.32 8.02 2.28
N VAL A 205 -16.13 8.21 1.22
CA VAL A 205 -16.61 9.52 0.78
C VAL A 205 -18.11 9.59 0.98
N THR A 206 -18.56 10.62 1.68
CA THR A 206 -19.99 10.98 1.73
C THR A 206 -20.22 12.18 0.84
N TRP A 207 -21.15 12.04 -0.10
CA TRP A 207 -21.56 13.12 -0.98
C TRP A 207 -22.78 13.83 -0.41
N LEU A 208 -22.79 15.16 -0.49
CA LEU A 208 -23.95 15.97 -0.16
C LEU A 208 -24.27 16.94 -1.29
N ARG A 209 -25.52 17.37 -1.37
CA ARG A 209 -25.98 18.40 -2.30
C ARG A 209 -26.99 19.30 -1.61
N GLY A 210 -26.95 20.60 -1.89
CA GLY A 210 -28.00 21.51 -1.45
C GLY A 210 -27.73 22.96 -1.84
N ALA A 211 -28.79 23.76 -1.90
CA ALA A 211 -28.69 25.18 -2.23
C ALA A 211 -27.92 25.98 -1.16
N ASP A 212 -27.92 25.48 0.08
CA ASP A 212 -27.23 26.08 1.22
C ASP A 212 -25.82 25.50 1.47
N ALA A 213 -25.29 24.66 0.57
CA ALA A 213 -23.99 24.00 0.76
C ALA A 213 -22.84 24.97 1.07
N SER A 214 -22.76 26.09 0.34
CA SER A 214 -21.75 27.13 0.60
C SER A 214 -21.92 27.78 1.98
N LYS A 215 -23.17 28.07 2.36
CA LYS A 215 -23.50 28.67 3.66
C LYS A 215 -23.20 27.70 4.81
N ALA A 216 -23.56 26.43 4.64
CA ALA A 216 -23.35 25.39 5.64
C ALA A 216 -21.86 25.23 5.98
N ILE A 217 -20.97 25.29 5.00
CA ILE A 217 -19.51 25.22 5.23
C ILE A 217 -19.02 26.45 6.01
N THR A 218 -19.46 27.66 5.61
CA THR A 218 -19.03 28.91 6.26
C THR A 218 -19.59 29.10 7.67
N GLU A 219 -20.81 28.61 7.94
CA GLU A 219 -21.49 28.76 9.24
C GLU A 219 -21.32 27.56 10.17
N CYS A 220 -20.70 26.49 9.68
CA CYS A 220 -20.26 25.40 10.52
C CYS A 220 -19.17 25.94 11.46
N SER A 221 -19.35 25.72 12.75
CA SER A 221 -18.34 26.00 13.78
C SER A 221 -17.71 24.65 14.09
N TRP A 222 -16.40 24.56 13.86
CA TRP A 222 -15.67 23.32 13.91
C TRP A 222 -14.78 23.39 15.16
N ASP A 223 -14.65 22.28 15.89
CA ASP A 223 -13.86 22.24 17.13
C ASP A 223 -12.34 22.30 16.87
N ASP A 224 -11.93 22.09 15.61
CA ASP A 224 -10.55 22.15 15.11
C ASP A 224 -10.32 23.40 14.26
N ASP A 225 -9.06 23.83 14.10
CA ASP A 225 -8.69 24.86 13.12
C ASP A 225 -8.70 24.24 11.71
N TRP A 226 -9.66 24.65 10.87
CA TRP A 226 -9.75 24.21 9.47
C TRP A 226 -9.04 25.19 8.55
N LEU A 227 -8.13 24.66 7.74
CA LEU A 227 -7.38 25.43 6.76
C LEU A 227 -8.04 25.28 5.38
N MET A 228 -8.28 26.41 4.72
CA MET A 228 -8.70 26.43 3.31
C MET A 228 -7.44 26.28 2.46
N GLU A 229 -7.28 25.13 1.82
CA GLU A 229 -6.04 24.77 1.12
C GLU A 229 -6.12 25.05 -0.39
N VAL A 230 -7.32 25.01 -0.98
CA VAL A 230 -7.56 25.29 -2.39
C VAL A 230 -8.83 26.13 -2.55
N ALA A 231 -8.75 27.16 -3.39
CA ALA A 231 -9.89 27.88 -3.96
C ALA A 231 -9.72 27.88 -5.48
N GLY A 232 -10.70 27.35 -6.22
CA GLY A 232 -10.65 27.23 -7.68
C GLY A 232 -10.68 28.57 -8.44
N ASP A 233 -10.45 28.53 -9.76
CA ASP A 233 -10.51 29.71 -10.62
C ASP A 233 -11.86 30.42 -10.53
N THR A 234 -11.84 31.73 -10.40
CA THR A 234 -13.05 32.56 -10.49
C THR A 234 -13.47 32.84 -11.94
N ARG A 235 -12.68 32.42 -12.93
CA ARG A 235 -12.92 32.65 -14.36
C ARG A 235 -13.41 31.41 -15.11
N SER A 236 -13.47 30.26 -14.45
CA SER A 236 -13.98 29.00 -14.97
C SER A 236 -15.44 28.78 -14.55
N ASP A 237 -16.20 28.07 -15.39
CA ASP A 237 -17.53 27.56 -15.04
C ASP A 237 -17.45 26.41 -14.01
N TRP A 238 -16.25 25.97 -13.65
CA TRP A 238 -16.01 24.96 -12.63
C TRP A 238 -15.27 25.58 -11.44
N TYR A 239 -15.70 25.27 -10.22
CA TYR A 239 -15.11 25.78 -8.98
C TYR A 239 -15.05 24.71 -7.89
N GLU A 240 -13.95 24.67 -7.11
CA GLU A 240 -13.78 23.79 -5.94
C GLU A 240 -13.09 24.53 -4.78
N ASP A 241 -13.71 24.52 -3.59
CA ASP A 241 -13.03 24.86 -2.32
C ASP A 241 -12.65 23.59 -1.58
N ILE A 242 -11.45 23.54 -1.00
CA ILE A 242 -11.03 22.42 -0.16
C ILE A 242 -10.68 22.91 1.24
N TRP A 243 -11.32 22.32 2.24
CA TRP A 243 -11.11 22.59 3.66
C TRP A 243 -10.58 21.33 4.32
N ILE A 244 -9.50 21.44 5.09
CA ILE A 244 -8.84 20.31 5.76
C ILE A 244 -8.60 20.63 7.24
N THR A 245 -8.78 19.63 8.11
CA THR A 245 -8.42 19.69 9.54
C THR A 245 -6.92 19.92 9.74
N GLU A 246 -6.49 20.62 10.79
CA GLU A 246 -5.06 20.75 11.15
C GLU A 246 -4.31 19.41 11.24
N ASN A 247 -4.96 18.36 11.78
CA ASN A 247 -4.39 17.01 11.86
C ASN A 247 -4.40 16.24 10.52
N GLN A 248 -4.95 16.84 9.46
CA GLN A 248 -5.05 16.34 8.08
C GLN A 248 -5.79 15.00 7.92
N ARG A 249 -6.65 14.62 8.87
CA ARG A 249 -7.37 13.33 8.84
C ARG A 249 -8.74 13.41 8.19
N THR A 250 -9.28 14.61 7.99
CA THR A 250 -10.60 14.84 7.41
C THR A 250 -10.58 16.05 6.47
N ALA A 251 -11.27 15.94 5.34
CA ALA A 251 -11.34 16.97 4.31
C ALA A 251 -12.76 17.15 3.75
N ILE A 252 -13.06 18.37 3.33
CA ILE A 252 -14.29 18.75 2.66
C ILE A 252 -13.98 19.43 1.34
N HIS A 253 -14.58 18.93 0.27
CA HIS A 253 -14.56 19.54 -1.05
C HIS A 253 -15.92 20.16 -1.32
N LYS A 254 -15.97 21.45 -1.61
CA LYS A 254 -17.18 22.13 -2.11
C LYS A 254 -17.02 22.30 -3.61
N ILE A 255 -17.84 21.64 -4.41
CA ILE A 255 -17.70 21.59 -5.87
C ILE A 255 -18.92 22.27 -6.51
N GLU A 256 -18.68 23.19 -7.43
CA GLU A 256 -19.70 23.88 -8.21
C GLU A 256 -19.38 23.79 -9.70
N HIS A 257 -20.35 23.33 -10.50
CA HIS A 257 -20.22 23.23 -11.95
C HIS A 257 -21.60 23.19 -12.62
N PRO A 258 -21.83 23.85 -13.77
CA PRO A 258 -23.11 23.85 -14.47
C PRO A 258 -23.65 22.45 -14.78
N ALA A 259 -22.79 21.49 -15.13
CA ALA A 259 -23.24 20.12 -15.41
C ALA A 259 -23.73 19.37 -14.15
N LEU A 260 -23.37 19.83 -12.95
CA LEU A 260 -23.86 19.26 -11.68
C LEU A 260 -25.22 19.85 -11.27
N GLY A 261 -25.64 20.97 -11.85
CA GLY A 261 -26.92 21.62 -11.54
C GLY A 261 -26.99 22.21 -10.13
N GLY A 262 -25.86 22.47 -9.48
CA GLY A 262 -25.78 23.06 -8.14
C GLY A 262 -24.47 22.73 -7.41
N VAL A 263 -24.35 23.23 -6.18
CA VAL A 263 -23.20 22.99 -5.31
C VAL A 263 -23.30 21.62 -4.65
N HIS A 264 -22.19 20.90 -4.69
CA HIS A 264 -22.02 19.59 -4.08
C HIS A 264 -20.91 19.63 -3.06
N ILE A 265 -20.98 18.75 -2.07
CA ILE A 265 -19.95 18.58 -1.05
C ILE A 265 -19.48 17.13 -1.09
N ALA A 266 -18.18 16.91 -1.05
CA ALA A 266 -17.60 15.60 -0.77
C ALA A 266 -16.83 15.67 0.55
N VAL A 267 -17.22 14.85 1.51
CA VAL A 267 -16.51 14.72 2.80
C VAL A 267 -15.79 13.38 2.81
N HIS A 268 -14.49 13.38 3.08
CA HIS A 268 -13.69 12.17 3.21
C HIS A 268 -12.73 12.23 4.40
N GLY A 269 -12.28 11.05 4.84
CA GLY A 269 -11.41 10.92 6.01
C GLY A 269 -12.09 10.25 7.20
N MET A 270 -11.57 10.52 8.39
CA MET A 270 -11.91 9.75 9.59
C MET A 270 -13.16 10.19 10.32
N ASP A 271 -13.50 11.48 10.26
CA ASP A 271 -14.62 12.06 11.02
C ASP A 271 -15.86 12.34 10.16
N THR A 272 -15.94 11.67 9.00
CA THR A 272 -16.98 11.87 7.97
C THR A 272 -18.40 11.92 8.53
N THR A 273 -18.76 11.02 9.46
CA THR A 273 -20.10 10.97 10.05
C THR A 273 -20.42 12.20 10.90
N ALA A 274 -19.46 12.65 11.72
CA ALA A 274 -19.63 13.82 12.57
C ALA A 274 -19.72 15.11 11.74
N ILE A 275 -18.88 15.22 10.72
CA ILE A 275 -18.84 16.37 9.82
C ILE A 275 -20.11 16.47 8.95
N VAL A 276 -20.60 15.35 8.40
CA VAL A 276 -21.86 15.30 7.66
C VAL A 276 -23.04 15.73 8.54
N ALA A 277 -23.06 15.29 9.80
CA ALA A 277 -24.09 15.70 10.75
C ALA A 277 -24.01 17.21 11.06
N ALA A 278 -22.80 17.74 11.26
CA ALA A 278 -22.59 19.17 11.51
C ALA A 278 -23.03 20.04 10.32
N LEU A 279 -22.67 19.64 9.10
CA LEU A 279 -23.11 20.31 7.87
C LEU A 279 -24.65 20.29 7.72
N GLY A 280 -25.28 19.14 7.97
CA GLY A 280 -26.74 18.99 7.90
C GLY A 280 -27.51 19.79 8.95
N MET A 281 -26.87 20.19 10.06
CA MET A 281 -27.48 21.12 11.04
C MET A 281 -27.44 22.59 10.60
N LYS A 282 -26.62 22.93 9.60
CA LYS A 282 -26.33 24.31 9.19
C LYS A 282 -26.93 24.70 7.84
N GLY A 283 -27.26 23.73 7.00
CA GLY A 283 -27.96 23.95 5.75
C GLY A 283 -28.90 22.80 5.39
N ASP A 284 -29.82 23.06 4.47
CA ASP A 284 -30.67 22.03 3.88
C ASP A 284 -29.84 21.20 2.87
N LEU A 285 -29.18 20.16 3.37
CA LEU A 285 -28.27 19.30 2.60
C LEU A 285 -28.81 17.87 2.54
N GLU A 286 -28.90 17.37 1.32
CA GLU A 286 -29.24 15.98 1.01
C GLU A 286 -27.96 15.15 0.93
N VAL A 287 -27.89 14.07 1.70
CA VAL A 287 -26.82 13.06 1.56
C VAL A 287 -27.15 12.17 0.36
N LEU A 288 -26.18 11.97 -0.53
CA LEU A 288 -26.31 11.15 -1.73
C LEU A 288 -25.70 9.77 -1.50
N ASP A 289 -26.41 8.72 -1.93
CA ASP A 289 -25.94 7.33 -1.86
C ASP A 289 -24.75 7.05 -2.80
N THR A 290 -24.60 7.86 -3.86
CA THR A 290 -23.54 7.77 -4.85
C THR A 290 -23.01 9.16 -5.22
N PRO A 291 -21.80 9.25 -5.81
CA PRO A 291 -21.34 10.51 -6.41
C PRO A 291 -22.35 11.03 -7.45
N PRO A 292 -22.40 12.35 -7.71
CA PRO A 292 -23.29 12.92 -8.70
C PRO A 292 -23.11 12.27 -10.07
N ASP A 293 -24.20 11.84 -10.71
CA ASP A 293 -24.15 11.13 -12.00
C ASP A 293 -23.48 11.94 -13.12
N CYS A 294 -23.52 13.26 -13.01
CA CYS A 294 -22.89 14.18 -13.95
C CYS A 294 -21.43 14.50 -13.62
N LEU A 295 -20.90 14.02 -12.49
CA LEU A 295 -19.52 14.24 -12.07
C LEU A 295 -18.49 13.76 -13.13
N PRO A 296 -18.69 12.65 -13.87
CA PRO A 296 -17.82 12.28 -15.00
C PRO A 296 -17.82 13.27 -16.16
N ARG A 297 -18.86 14.11 -16.28
CA ARG A 297 -18.99 15.14 -17.33
C ARG A 297 -18.42 16.49 -16.92
N THR A 298 -17.88 16.59 -15.70
CA THR A 298 -17.17 17.78 -15.22
C THR A 298 -15.66 17.67 -15.41
N ALA A 299 -15.19 16.59 -16.04
CA ALA A 299 -13.83 16.47 -16.55
C ALA A 299 -13.78 17.10 -17.97
N PRO A 300 -12.82 18.00 -18.26
CA PRO A 300 -12.56 18.43 -19.63
C PRO A 300 -12.03 17.27 -20.49
#